data_AF-A0A1B6FAV2-F1
#
_entry.id   AF-A0A1B6FAV2-F1
#
_cell.length_a   1.000
_cell.length_b   1.000
_cell.length_c   1.000
_cell.angle_alpha   90.00
_cell.angle_beta   90.00
_cell.angle_gamma   90.00
#
_symmetry.space_group_name_H-M   'P 1'
#
loop_
_entity.id
_entity.type
_entity.pdbx_description
1 polymer ?
#
loop_
_entity_poly.entity_id
_entity_poly.type
_entity_poly.pdbx_seq_one_letter_code
_entity_poly.pdbx_strand_id
1 'polypeptide(L)'
;MASWKTVLGLILSGFGVAAGFSSFVFLFLGNYHAAVWALISGLLAAVDFHLYFLHWRNNLVSWHTPNTLKDFEILAIISMLFGVAGSIWYIFYFVYYNLPILPVPDSYQIAAVW
;
A
#
# COMPACT_ATOMS: atom_id res chain seq x y z
N MET A 1 -27.68 6.99 0.48
CA MET A 1 -27.09 6.14 -0.58
C MET A 1 -25.59 6.37 -0.56
N ALA A 2 -24.79 5.31 -0.63
CA ALA A 2 -23.35 5.48 -0.69
C ALA A 2 -22.95 6.24 -1.96
N SER A 3 -22.06 7.23 -1.81
CA SER A 3 -21.54 7.97 -2.94
C SER A 3 -20.73 7.06 -3.87
N TRP A 4 -20.73 7.34 -5.17
CA TRP A 4 -19.84 6.68 -6.14
C TRP A 4 -18.38 6.70 -5.68
N LYS A 5 -17.96 7.79 -5.02
CA LYS A 5 -16.61 7.92 -4.43
C LYS A 5 -16.32 6.84 -3.39
N THR A 6 -17.29 6.53 -2.53
CA THR A 6 -17.17 5.50 -1.49
C THR A 6 -17.04 4.11 -2.10
N VAL A 7 -17.83 3.83 -3.14
CA VAL A 7 -17.79 2.54 -3.84
C VAL A 7 -16.46 2.37 -4.57
N LEU A 8 -15.99 3.41 -5.26
CA LEU A 8 -14.68 3.40 -5.90
C LEU A 8 -13.55 3.17 -4.88
N GLY A 9 -13.62 3.87 -3.74
CA GLY A 9 -12.68 3.69 -2.63
C GLY A 9 -12.63 2.25 -2.12
N LEU A 10 -13.79 1.61 -1.89
CA LEU A 10 -13.88 0.20 -1.51
C LEU A 10 -13.22 -0.74 -2.53
N ILE A 11 -13.44 -0.51 -3.83
CA ILE A 11 -12.89 -1.36 -4.88
C ILE A 11 -11.36 -1.22 -4.94
N LEU A 12 -10.85 0.02 -4.94
CA LEU A 12 -9.42 0.28 -5.03
C LEU A 12 -8.66 -0.20 -3.80
N SER A 13 -9.18 0.08 -2.60
CA SER A 13 -8.59 -0.40 -1.35
C SER A 13 -8.68 -1.92 -1.23
N GLY A 14 -9.77 -2.53 -1.68
CA GLY A 14 -9.90 -3.99 -1.73
C GLY A 14 -8.88 -4.65 -2.66
N PHE A 15 -8.63 -4.04 -3.83
CA PHE A 15 -7.53 -4.47 -4.72
C PHE A 15 -6.17 -4.28 -4.05
N GLY A 16 -5.94 -3.16 -3.36
CA GLY A 16 -4.71 -2.90 -2.62
C GLY A 16 -4.44 -3.95 -1.52
N VAL A 17 -5.47 -4.36 -0.79
CA VAL A 17 -5.37 -5.45 0.20
C VAL A 17 -4.99 -6.77 -0.48
N ALA A 18 -5.69 -7.13 -1.56
CA ALA A 18 -5.41 -8.35 -2.33
C ALA A 18 -3.97 -8.34 -2.90
N ALA A 19 -3.54 -7.19 -3.42
CA ALA A 19 -2.20 -6.95 -3.93
C ALA A 19 -1.15 -7.07 -2.81
N GLY A 20 -1.43 -6.58 -1.61
CA GLY A 20 -0.52 -6.67 -0.45
C GLY A 20 -0.29 -8.10 0.07
N PHE A 21 -1.22 -9.03 -0.17
CA PHE A 21 -0.98 -10.47 0.09
C PHE A 21 0.14 -11.05 -0.79
N SER A 22 0.55 -10.37 -1.87
CA SER A 22 1.74 -10.75 -2.64
C SER A 22 3.03 -10.68 -1.81
N SER A 23 3.03 -10.00 -0.67
CA SER A 23 4.15 -9.99 0.29
C SER A 23 4.62 -11.40 0.67
N PHE A 24 3.69 -12.35 0.86
CA PHE A 24 4.02 -13.74 1.18
C PHE A 24 4.74 -14.45 0.02
N VAL A 25 4.38 -14.10 -1.23
CA VAL A 25 5.04 -14.62 -2.42
C VAL A 25 6.48 -14.09 -2.48
N PHE A 26 6.69 -12.80 -2.29
CA PHE A 26 8.03 -12.21 -2.30
C PHE A 26 8.90 -12.67 -1.14
N LEU A 27 8.30 -12.90 0.03
CA LEU A 27 8.99 -13.49 1.18
C LEU A 27 9.49 -14.90 0.84
N PHE A 28 8.64 -15.74 0.23
CA PHE A 28 9.04 -17.08 -0.22
C PHE A 28 10.12 -17.04 -1.31
N LEU A 29 10.07 -16.04 -2.20
CA LEU A 29 11.06 -15.82 -3.26
C LEU A 29 12.35 -15.13 -2.76
N GLY A 30 12.46 -14.83 -1.47
CA GLY A 30 13.65 -14.20 -0.88
C GLY A 30 13.84 -12.71 -1.20
N ASN A 31 12.87 -12.06 -1.86
CA ASN A 31 12.91 -10.62 -2.10
C ASN A 31 12.28 -9.88 -0.92
N TYR A 32 13.07 -9.68 0.13
CA TYR A 32 12.61 -9.04 1.37
C TYR A 32 12.20 -7.58 1.18
N HIS A 33 12.81 -6.86 0.23
CA HIS A 33 12.44 -5.48 -0.05
C HIS A 33 11.00 -5.42 -0.58
N ALA A 34 10.69 -6.16 -1.64
CA ALA A 34 9.34 -6.23 -2.20
C ALA A 34 8.33 -6.79 -1.18
N ALA A 35 8.72 -7.78 -0.37
CA ALA A 35 7.86 -8.34 0.66
C ALA A 35 7.45 -7.29 1.72
N VAL A 36 8.40 -6.48 2.19
CA VAL A 36 8.14 -5.44 3.19
C VAL A 36 7.25 -4.35 2.61
N TRP A 37 7.54 -3.85 1.41
CA TRP A 37 6.72 -2.81 0.79
C TRP A 37 5.31 -3.29 0.48
N ALA A 38 5.15 -4.49 -0.10
CA ALA A 38 3.84 -5.09 -0.33
C ALA A 38 3.03 -5.25 0.96
N LEU A 39 3.67 -5.64 2.08
CA LEU A 39 2.99 -5.81 3.36
C LEU A 39 2.52 -4.47 3.93
N ILE A 40 3.39 -3.44 3.92
CA ILE A 40 3.04 -2.10 4.41
C ILE A 40 1.91 -1.51 3.56
N SER A 41 2.03 -1.56 2.23
CA SER A 41 1.01 -1.12 1.29
C SER A 41 -0.33 -1.84 1.52
N GLY A 42 -0.29 -3.17 1.74
CA GLY A 42 -1.47 -3.98 2.04
C GLY A 42 -2.16 -3.62 3.36
N LEU A 43 -1.39 -3.38 4.43
CA LEU A 43 -1.93 -2.96 5.72
C LEU A 43 -2.58 -1.57 5.64
N LEU A 44 -1.95 -0.63 4.95
CA LEU A 44 -2.52 0.70 4.73
C LEU A 44 -3.80 0.64 3.88
N ALA A 45 -3.81 -0.20 2.84
CA ALA A 45 -5.01 -0.46 2.04
C ALA A 45 -6.13 -1.11 2.88
N ALA A 46 -5.79 -1.96 3.86
CA ALA A 46 -6.79 -2.56 4.75
C ALA A 46 -7.42 -1.52 5.70
N VAL A 47 -6.62 -0.56 6.19
CA VAL A 47 -7.14 0.59 6.95
C VAL A 47 -8.08 1.42 6.08
N ASP A 48 -7.67 1.76 4.85
CA ASP A 48 -8.50 2.53 3.93
C ASP A 48 -9.81 1.80 3.58
N PHE A 49 -9.72 0.50 3.30
CA PHE A 49 -10.88 -0.36 3.07
C PHE A 49 -11.83 -0.36 4.28
N HIS A 50 -11.29 -0.47 5.49
CA HIS A 50 -12.08 -0.44 6.72
C HIS A 50 -12.82 0.90 6.88
N LEU A 51 -12.15 2.02 6.63
CA LEU A 51 -12.75 3.36 6.69
C LEU A 51 -13.87 3.53 5.65
N TYR A 52 -13.62 3.14 4.39
CA TYR A 52 -14.65 3.18 3.35
C TYR A 52 -15.83 2.25 3.65
N PHE A 53 -15.56 1.07 4.23
CA PHE A 53 -16.60 0.12 4.64
C PHE A 53 -17.47 0.69 5.77
N LEU A 54 -16.85 1.28 6.80
CA LEU A 54 -17.58 1.94 7.88
C LEU A 54 -18.39 3.13 7.38
N HIS A 55 -17.85 3.92 6.44
CA HIS A 55 -18.57 5.02 5.82
C HIS A 55 -19.77 4.52 5.00
N TRP A 56 -19.58 3.46 4.20
CA TRP A 56 -20.64 2.80 3.44
C TRP A 56 -21.78 2.30 4.33
N ARG A 57 -21.45 1.82 5.53
CA ARG A 57 -22.40 1.33 6.55
C ARG A 57 -22.97 2.44 7.45
N ASN A 58 -22.62 3.70 7.24
CA ASN A 58 -22.96 4.86 8.10
C ASN A 58 -22.51 4.70 9.56
N ASN A 59 -21.49 3.88 9.82
CA ASN A 59 -20.97 3.60 11.16
C ASN A 59 -19.68 4.38 11.48
N LEU A 60 -19.12 5.11 10.51
CA LEU A 60 -17.83 5.79 10.67
C LEU A 60 -17.75 6.67 11.94
N VAL A 61 -18.79 7.46 12.21
CA VAL A 61 -18.85 8.39 13.36
C VAL A 61 -18.95 7.65 14.70
N SER A 62 -19.45 6.40 14.70
CA SER A 62 -19.50 5.57 15.92
C SER A 62 -18.18 4.89 16.25
N TRP A 63 -17.30 4.71 15.27
CA TRP A 63 -15.99 4.06 15.44
C TRP A 63 -14.85 5.06 15.57
N HIS A 64 -14.95 6.21 14.89
CA HIS A 64 -13.87 7.17 14.76
C HIS A 64 -14.32 8.59 15.08
N THR A 65 -13.46 9.30 15.80
CA THR A 65 -13.57 10.74 16.03
C THR A 65 -12.83 11.51 14.92
N PRO A 66 -13.10 12.81 14.74
CA PRO A 66 -12.33 13.63 13.81
C PRO A 66 -10.81 13.60 14.05
N ASN A 67 -10.38 13.50 15.31
CA ASN A 67 -8.96 13.40 15.65
C ASN A 67 -8.36 12.07 15.14
N THR A 68 -9.03 10.95 15.35
CA THR A 68 -8.54 9.65 14.85
C THR A 68 -8.48 9.59 13.32
N LEU A 69 -9.41 10.27 12.62
CA LEU A 69 -9.36 10.37 11.16
C LEU A 69 -8.19 11.23 10.68
N LYS A 70 -7.88 12.32 11.41
CA LYS A 70 -6.70 13.14 11.15
C LYS A 70 -5.41 12.37 11.40
N ASP A 71 -5.36 11.51 12.41
CA ASP A 71 -4.20 10.66 12.67
C ASP A 71 -3.96 9.67 11.53
N PHE A 72 -5.04 9.07 10.98
CA PHE A 72 -4.94 8.23 9.78
C PHE A 72 -4.50 9.00 8.54
N GLU A 73 -4.98 10.24 8.36
CA GLU A 73 -4.54 11.11 7.26
C GLU A 73 -3.03 11.40 7.34
N ILE A 74 -2.53 11.74 8.54
CA ILE A 74 -1.10 11.97 8.76
C ILE A 74 -0.30 10.70 8.47
N LEU A 75 -0.76 9.54 8.97
CA LEU A 75 -0.12 8.26 8.69
C LEU A 75 -0.06 7.95 7.18
N ALA A 76 -1.15 8.21 6.47
CA ALA A 76 -1.23 8.01 5.02
C ALA A 76 -0.25 8.92 4.26
N ILE A 77 -0.17 10.21 4.64
CA ILE A 77 0.76 11.16 4.03
C ILE A 77 2.22 10.73 4.28
N ILE A 78 2.57 10.40 5.53
CA ILE A 78 3.92 9.96 5.88
C ILE A 78 4.28 8.68 5.10
N SER A 79 3.38 7.70 5.07
CA SER A 79 3.60 6.45 4.35
C SER A 79 3.75 6.65 2.86
N MET A 80 2.95 7.54 2.26
CA MET A 80 3.07 7.93 0.85
C MET A 80 4.45 8.55 0.56
N LEU A 81 4.95 9.43 1.44
CA LEU A 81 6.28 10.03 1.27
C LEU A 81 7.39 8.97 1.30
N PHE A 82 7.32 8.02 2.23
CA PHE A 82 8.29 6.91 2.30
C PHE A 82 8.18 5.99 1.09
N GLY A 83 6.97 5.62 0.66
CA GLY A 83 6.75 4.79 -0.51
C GLY A 83 7.28 5.46 -1.78
N VAL A 84 6.93 6.72 -2.03
CA VAL A 84 7.42 7.48 -3.19
C VAL A 84 8.93 7.63 -3.16
N ALA A 85 9.52 7.99 -2.01
CA ALA A 85 10.97 8.10 -1.89
C ALA A 85 11.68 6.75 -2.13
N GLY A 86 11.12 5.65 -1.59
CA GLY A 86 11.59 4.30 -1.81
C GLY A 86 11.54 3.90 -3.28
N SER A 87 10.40 4.09 -3.94
CA SER A 87 10.23 3.83 -5.37
C SER A 87 11.22 4.64 -6.22
N ILE A 88 11.39 5.94 -5.95
CA ILE A 88 12.36 6.79 -6.65
C ILE A 88 13.78 6.24 -6.47
N TRP A 89 14.15 5.87 -5.24
CA TRP A 89 15.47 5.30 -4.95
C TRP A 89 15.71 4.00 -5.73
N TYR A 90 14.77 3.06 -5.69
CA TYR A 90 14.91 1.80 -6.41
C TYR A 90 14.98 2.00 -7.92
N ILE A 91 14.13 2.87 -8.48
CA ILE A 91 14.15 3.23 -9.90
C ILE A 91 15.49 3.83 -10.29
N PHE A 92 15.96 4.83 -9.54
CA PHE A 92 17.28 5.40 -9.76
C PHE A 92 18.36 4.32 -9.75
N TYR A 93 18.36 3.45 -8.74
CA TYR A 93 19.39 2.44 -8.55
C TYR A 93 19.44 1.44 -9.70
N PHE A 94 18.32 0.83 -10.08
CA PHE A 94 18.34 -0.17 -11.16
C PHE A 94 18.56 0.44 -12.54
N VAL A 95 18.12 1.69 -12.78
CA VAL A 95 18.37 2.40 -14.04
C VAL A 95 19.84 2.80 -14.14
N TYR A 96 20.40 3.40 -13.09
CA TYR A 96 21.78 3.90 -13.09
C TYR A 96 22.79 2.77 -13.24
N TYR A 97 22.59 1.66 -12.51
CA TYR A 97 23.49 0.50 -12.56
C TYR A 97 23.11 -0.53 -13.63
N ASN A 98 22.08 -0.28 -14.44
CA ASN A 98 21.58 -1.20 -15.48
C ASN A 98 21.35 -2.62 -14.94
N LEU A 99 20.70 -2.73 -13.77
CA LEU A 99 20.49 -4.02 -13.13
C LEU A 99 19.43 -4.83 -13.90
N PRO A 100 19.60 -6.15 -14.05
CA PRO A 100 18.58 -7.01 -14.60
C PRO A 100 17.42 -7.20 -13.60
N ILE A 101 16.24 -7.57 -14.10
CA ILE A 101 15.08 -7.91 -13.26
C ILE A 101 15.21 -9.30 -12.60
N LEU A 102 16.06 -10.15 -13.14
CA LEU A 102 16.35 -11.48 -12.60
C LEU A 102 17.79 -11.53 -12.07
N PRO A 103 18.05 -12.28 -10.99
CA PRO A 103 17.10 -13.14 -10.27
C PRO A 103 16.17 -12.37 -9.30
N VAL A 104 14.99 -12.92 -9.03
CA VAL A 104 13.94 -12.26 -8.20
C VAL A 104 14.42 -11.81 -6.80
N PRO A 105 15.21 -12.60 -6.03
CA PRO A 105 15.65 -12.21 -4.69
C PRO A 105 16.31 -10.82 -4.64
N ASP A 106 17.08 -10.47 -5.67
CA ASP A 106 17.88 -9.24 -5.75
C ASP A 106 17.23 -8.17 -6.66
N SER A 107 15.98 -8.38 -7.08
CA SER A 107 15.31 -7.47 -8.02
C SER A 107 14.79 -6.20 -7.34
N TYR A 108 15.49 -5.10 -7.61
CA TYR A 108 15.07 -3.75 -7.22
C TYR A 108 13.89 -3.23 -8.04
N GLN A 109 13.69 -3.73 -9.26
CA GLN A 109 12.56 -3.38 -10.12
C GLN A 109 11.24 -3.87 -9.52
N ILE A 110 11.24 -5.09 -8.99
CA ILE A 110 10.07 -5.63 -8.28
C ILE A 110 9.86 -4.82 -7.00
N ALA A 111 10.89 -4.54 -6.21
CA ALA A 111 10.77 -3.72 -5.01
C ALA A 111 10.30 -2.28 -5.27
N ALA A 112 10.52 -1.73 -6.47
CA ALA A 112 10.13 -0.36 -6.81
C ALA A 112 8.62 -0.15 -6.98
N VAL A 113 7.87 -1.20 -7.31
CA VAL A 113 6.46 -1.12 -7.76
C VAL A 113 5.46 -1.74 -6.79
N TRP A 114 5.93 -2.33 -5.70
CA TRP A 114 5.13 -2.89 -4.61
C TRP A 114 5.17 -1.98 -3.39
#